data_AF-C6SIF1-F1
#
_entry.id   AF-C6SIF1-F1
#
_cell.length_a   1.000
_cell.length_b   1.000
_cell.length_c   1.000
_cell.angle_alpha   90.00
_cell.angle_beta   90.00
_cell.angle_gamma   90.00
#
_symmetry.space_group_name_H-M   'P 1'
#
loop_
_entity.id
_entity.type
_entity.pdbx_description
1 polymer ?
#
loop_
_entity_poly.entity_id
_entity_poly.type
_entity_poly.pdbx_seq_one_letter_code
_entity_poly.pdbx_strand_id
1 'polypeptide(L)'
;MTFTAVLFDLDGVITDTAEYHYRAWKKLAEELGISIDRKFNEQLKGVSRDDSLKRILAHGGKTVSEAEFAELTRRKNDNYVEMIQAVKPEDVYPGIFAPAGNIESKRQKNRPRVRQ
;
A
#
# COMPACT_ATOMS: atom_id res chain seq x y z
N MET A 1 -29.89 -3.11 11.66
CA MET A 1 -28.87 -3.71 10.77
C MET A 1 -27.62 -3.96 11.59
N THR A 2 -27.06 -5.15 11.54
CA THR A 2 -25.80 -5.50 12.23
C THR A 2 -24.79 -5.96 11.20
N PHE A 3 -23.62 -5.34 11.16
CA PHE A 3 -22.51 -5.78 10.33
C PHE A 3 -21.81 -6.98 11.00
N THR A 4 -21.35 -7.93 10.19
CA THR A 4 -20.66 -9.14 10.66
C THR A 4 -19.16 -9.07 10.47
N ALA A 5 -18.67 -8.15 9.62
CA ALA A 5 -17.26 -7.92 9.37
C ALA A 5 -17.02 -6.48 8.88
N VAL A 6 -15.80 -6.00 9.09
CA VAL A 6 -15.26 -4.75 8.53
C VAL A 6 -13.94 -5.11 7.84
N LEU A 7 -13.75 -4.64 6.61
CA LEU A 7 -12.52 -4.78 5.83
C LEU A 7 -11.81 -3.43 5.81
N PHE A 8 -10.58 -3.39 6.30
CA PHE A 8 -9.76 -2.19 6.31
C PHE A 8 -8.70 -2.28 5.21
N ASP A 9 -8.53 -1.19 4.48
CA ASP A 9 -7.31 -0.94 3.73
C ASP A 9 -6.17 -0.54 4.70
N LEU A 10 -4.92 -0.52 4.23
CA LEU A 10 -3.76 -0.10 5.00
C LEU A 10 -3.47 1.39 4.80
N ASP A 11 -3.21 1.78 3.55
CA ASP A 11 -2.70 3.10 3.18
C ASP A 11 -3.74 4.19 3.45
N GLY A 12 -3.43 5.12 4.35
CA GLY A 12 -4.32 6.22 4.70
C GLY A 12 -5.55 5.81 5.53
N VAL A 13 -5.65 4.54 5.93
CA VAL A 13 -6.72 4.03 6.80
C VAL A 13 -6.14 3.60 8.15
N ILE A 14 -5.16 2.71 8.15
CA ILE A 14 -4.50 2.24 9.38
C ILE A 14 -3.30 3.15 9.70
N THR A 15 -2.54 3.56 8.68
CA THR A 15 -1.34 4.41 8.82
C THR A 15 -1.05 5.16 7.52
N ASP A 16 -0.23 6.20 7.56
CA ASP A 16 0.13 7.02 6.38
C ASP A 16 1.31 6.42 5.61
N THR A 17 1.11 5.26 5.00
CA THR A 17 2.09 4.63 4.10
C THR A 17 2.06 5.22 2.68
N ALA A 18 1.02 5.97 2.33
CA ALA A 18 0.85 6.60 1.02
C ALA A 18 1.96 7.61 0.69
N GLU A 19 2.41 8.38 1.69
CA GLU A 19 3.53 9.32 1.53
C GLU A 19 4.85 8.59 1.19
N TYR A 20 5.09 7.42 1.78
CA TYR A 20 6.28 6.62 1.50
C TYR A 20 6.23 6.02 0.09
N HIS A 21 5.06 5.61 -0.38
CA HIS A 21 4.86 5.21 -1.77
C HIS A 21 5.19 6.35 -2.75
N TYR A 22 4.71 7.56 -2.48
CA TYR A 22 5.02 8.74 -3.29
C TYR A 22 6.53 9.00 -3.33
N ARG A 23 7.20 9.03 -2.18
CA ARG A 23 8.64 9.30 -2.09
C ARG A 23 9.48 8.26 -2.83
N ALA A 24 9.13 6.97 -2.69
CA ALA A 24 9.82 5.90 -3.37
C ALA A 24 9.65 5.98 -4.90
N TRP A 25 8.44 6.30 -5.38
CA TRP A 25 8.21 6.52 -6.82
C TRP A 25 8.91 7.78 -7.33
N LYS A 26 8.90 8.86 -6.55
CA LYS A 26 9.54 10.12 -6.92
C LYS A 26 11.04 9.94 -7.08
N LYS A 27 11.70 9.27 -6.12
CA LYS A 27 13.13 8.94 -6.20
C LYS A 27 13.45 8.16 -7.48
N LEU A 28 12.68 7.10 -7.77
CA LEU A 28 12.88 6.31 -8.99
C LEU A 28 12.66 7.15 -10.27
N ALA A 29 11.61 7.96 -10.29
CA ALA A 29 11.29 8.82 -11.44
C ALA A 29 12.43 9.83 -11.69
N GLU A 30 12.95 10.47 -10.65
CA GLU A 30 14.08 11.41 -10.73
C GLU A 30 15.35 10.73 -11.27
N GLU A 31 15.66 9.50 -10.82
CA GLU A 31 16.77 8.69 -11.34
C GLU A 31 16.61 8.38 -12.85
N LEU A 32 15.37 8.25 -13.31
CA LEU A 32 15.03 8.07 -14.72
C LEU A 32 14.93 9.38 -15.50
N GLY A 33 15.12 10.54 -14.86
CA GLY A 33 14.95 11.87 -15.46
C GLY A 33 13.49 12.23 -15.73
N ILE A 34 12.55 11.68 -14.96
CA ILE A 34 11.11 11.90 -15.05
C ILE A 34 10.67 12.69 -13.81
N SER A 35 10.04 13.84 -14.01
CA SER A 35 9.48 14.62 -12.90
C SER A 35 8.05 14.17 -12.62
N ILE A 36 7.76 13.75 -11.38
CA ILE A 36 6.39 13.48 -10.93
C ILE A 36 6.04 14.35 -9.72
N ASP A 37 4.83 14.89 -9.73
CA ASP A 37 4.29 15.70 -8.63
C ASP A 37 3.22 14.91 -7.84
N ARG A 38 2.69 15.54 -6.78
CA ARG A 38 1.64 14.93 -5.97
C ARG A 38 0.35 14.70 -6.77
N LYS A 39 0.04 15.57 -7.74
CA LYS A 39 -1.14 15.46 -8.59
C LYS A 39 -1.07 14.23 -9.50
N PHE A 40 0.11 13.91 -10.03
CA PHE A 40 0.36 12.68 -10.75
C PHE A 40 0.26 11.46 -9.83
N ASN A 41 0.83 11.54 -8.62
CA ASN A 41 0.81 10.44 -7.65
C ASN A 41 -0.61 10.01 -7.25
N GLU A 42 -1.59 10.92 -7.23
CA GLU A 42 -3.00 10.55 -7.01
C GLU A 42 -3.51 9.49 -8.00
N GLN A 43 -2.98 9.47 -9.22
CA GLN A 43 -3.34 8.49 -10.25
C GLN A 43 -2.70 7.11 -10.04
N LEU A 44 -1.79 6.99 -9.06
CA LEU A 44 -1.08 5.76 -8.71
C LEU A 44 -1.66 5.09 -7.44
N LYS A 45 -2.50 5.79 -6.68
CA LYS A 45 -3.11 5.23 -5.47
C LYS A 45 -4.03 4.06 -5.82
N GLY A 46 -3.88 2.95 -5.11
CA GLY A 46 -4.62 1.71 -5.37
C GLY A 46 -4.23 1.00 -6.68
N VAL A 47 -3.20 1.46 -7.38
CA VAL A 47 -2.69 0.83 -8.61
C VAL A 47 -1.59 -0.17 -8.26
N SER A 48 -1.51 -1.26 -9.02
CA SER A 48 -0.43 -2.24 -8.86
C SER A 48 0.95 -1.59 -9.06
N ARG A 49 2.01 -2.20 -8.51
CA ARG A 49 3.39 -1.70 -8.67
C ARG A 49 3.79 -1.62 -10.15
N ASP A 50 3.50 -2.67 -10.90
CA ASP A 50 3.83 -2.76 -12.31
C ASP A 50 3.07 -1.71 -13.11
N ASP A 51 1.77 -1.56 -12.89
CA ASP A 51 1.00 -0.56 -13.63
C ASP A 51 1.36 0.87 -13.22
N SER A 52 1.82 1.08 -11.98
CA SER A 52 2.38 2.36 -11.55
C SER A 52 3.67 2.69 -12.29
N LEU A 53 4.60 1.73 -12.41
CA LEU A 53 5.83 1.92 -13.18
C LEU A 53 5.54 2.18 -14.67
N LYS A 54 4.60 1.45 -15.27
CA LYS A 54 4.16 1.70 -16.65
C LYS A 54 3.63 3.12 -16.84
N ARG A 55 2.81 3.61 -15.90
CA ARG A 55 2.27 4.99 -15.93
C ARG A 55 3.38 6.04 -15.82
N ILE A 56 4.36 5.83 -14.93
CA ILE A 56 5.50 6.73 -14.76
C ILE A 56 6.36 6.77 -16.04
N LEU A 57 6.68 5.60 -16.60
CA LEU A 57 7.44 5.50 -17.85
C LEU A 57 6.71 6.17 -19.02
N ALA A 58 5.41 5.92 -19.16
CA ALA A 58 4.56 6.57 -20.16
C ALA A 58 4.52 8.09 -19.98
N HIS A 59 4.44 8.58 -18.73
CA HIS A 59 4.48 10.01 -18.42
C HIS A 59 5.81 10.66 -18.84
N GLY A 60 6.92 9.94 -18.67
CA GLY A 60 8.25 10.37 -19.11
C GLY A 60 8.58 10.09 -20.58
N GLY A 61 7.66 9.48 -21.35
CA GLY A 61 7.92 9.05 -22.72
C GLY A 61 9.04 8.01 -22.85
N LYS A 62 9.27 7.19 -21.81
CA LYS A 62 10.33 6.19 -21.77
C LYS A 62 9.79 4.78 -22.00
N THR A 63 10.60 3.96 -22.65
CA THR A 63 10.43 2.52 -22.74
C THR A 63 11.69 1.85 -22.19
N VAL A 64 11.51 0.70 -21.55
CA VAL A 64 12.59 -0.08 -20.93
C VAL A 64 12.43 -1.53 -21.36
N SER A 65 13.52 -2.30 -21.29
CA SER A 65 13.45 -3.75 -21.49
C SER A 65 12.68 -4.43 -20.35
N GLU A 66 12.21 -5.65 -20.55
CA GLU A 66 11.55 -6.43 -19.49
C GLU A 66 12.47 -6.67 -18.28
N ALA A 67 13.75 -6.94 -18.53
CA ALA A 67 14.76 -7.12 -17.48
C ALA A 67 14.96 -5.84 -16.67
N GLU A 68 15.03 -4.69 -17.35
CA GLU A 68 15.14 -3.39 -16.70
C GLU A 68 13.87 -3.01 -15.94
N PHE A 69 12.69 -3.32 -16.49
CA PHE A 69 11.41 -3.13 -15.81
C PHE A 69 11.35 -3.89 -14.48
N ALA A 70 11.73 -5.17 -14.50
CA ALA A 70 11.78 -5.99 -13.28
C ALA A 70 12.75 -5.40 -12.25
N GLU A 71 13.92 -4.93 -12.69
CA GLU A 71 14.91 -4.31 -11.81
C GLU A 71 14.42 -2.99 -11.21
N LEU A 72 13.77 -2.14 -11.99
CA LEU A 72 13.21 -0.87 -11.51
C LEU A 72 12.10 -1.10 -10.48
N THR A 73 11.21 -2.07 -10.73
CA THR A 73 10.16 -2.45 -9.76
C THR A 73 10.77 -2.98 -8.46
N ARG A 74 11.82 -3.81 -8.55
CA ARG A 74 12.55 -4.32 -7.38
C ARG A 74 13.20 -3.19 -6.59
N ARG A 75 13.97 -2.32 -7.26
CA ARG A 75 14.63 -1.17 -6.62
C ARG A 75 13.65 -0.23 -5.93
N LYS A 76 12.50 0.07 -6.56
CA LYS A 76 11.45 0.87 -5.90
C LYS A 76 10.96 0.19 -4.63
N ASN A 77 10.76 -1.12 -4.67
CA ASN A 77 10.30 -1.89 -3.51
C ASN A 77 11.34 -1.85 -2.38
N ASP A 78 12.62 -2.06 -2.70
CA ASP A 78 13.69 -2.07 -1.70
C ASP A 78 13.82 -0.69 -1.03
N ASN A 79 13.79 0.38 -1.83
CA ASN A 79 13.73 1.75 -1.31
C ASN A 79 12.50 1.98 -0.41
N TYR A 80 11.32 1.48 -0.80
CA TYR A 80 10.11 1.60 0.01
C TYR A 80 10.24 0.85 1.34
N VAL A 81 10.73 -0.39 1.31
CA VAL A 81 10.93 -1.23 2.49
C VAL A 81 11.92 -0.57 3.46
N GLU A 82 13.00 0.00 2.94
CA GLU A 82 13.98 0.76 3.72
C GLU A 82 13.33 1.98 4.40
N MET A 83 12.52 2.75 3.66
CA MET A 83 11.84 3.92 4.19
C MET A 83 10.87 3.58 5.33
N ILE A 84 10.14 2.46 5.22
CA ILE A 84 9.16 2.07 6.23
C ILE A 84 9.76 1.33 7.43
N GLN A 85 11.07 1.01 7.43
CA GLN A 85 11.73 0.44 8.63
C GLN A 85 11.65 1.40 9.83
N ALA A 86 11.47 2.69 9.58
CA ALA A 86 11.32 3.70 10.63
C ALA A 86 9.90 3.78 11.22
N VAL A 87 8.91 3.08 10.63
CA VAL A 87 7.52 3.10 11.09
C VAL A 87 7.38 2.34 12.41
N LYS A 88 6.74 2.97 13.39
CA LYS A 88 6.56 2.49 14.75
C LYS A 88 5.07 2.31 15.08
N PRO A 89 4.73 1.60 16.18
CA PRO A 89 3.35 1.51 16.65
C PRO A 89 2.68 2.87 16.87
N GLU A 90 3.48 3.90 17.20
CA GLU A 90 3.00 5.29 17.34
C GLU A 90 2.50 5.92 16.03
N ASP A 91 2.91 5.40 14.87
CA ASP A 91 2.52 5.91 13.54
C ASP A 91 1.18 5.35 13.04
N VAL A 92 0.52 4.53 13.85
CA VAL A 92 -0.85 4.08 13.59
C VAL A 92 -1.83 5.21 13.92
N TYR A 93 -2.82 5.43 13.06
CA TYR A 93 -3.74 6.55 13.26
C TYR A 93 -4.53 6.43 14.57
N PRO A 94 -4.79 7.58 15.24
CA PRO A 94 -5.61 7.60 16.45
C PRO A 94 -6.97 6.93 16.22
N GLY A 95 -7.37 6.06 17.14
CA GLY A 95 -8.65 5.36 17.06
C GLY A 95 -8.60 3.96 16.43
N ILE A 96 -7.51 3.58 15.76
CA ILE A 96 -7.32 2.20 15.26
C ILE A 96 -7.05 1.22 16.42
N PHE A 97 -6.22 1.62 17.38
CA PHE A 97 -5.96 0.85 18.60
C PHE A 97 -6.84 1.22 19.79
N ALA A 98 -7.73 2.21 19.65
CA ALA A 98 -8.76 2.41 20.65
C ALA A 98 -9.51 1.07 20.78
N PRO A 99 -9.81 0.58 22.00
CA PRO A 99 -10.56 -0.65 22.14
C PRO A 99 -11.89 -0.41 21.45
N ALA A 100 -12.03 -0.98 20.25
CA ALA A 100 -13.25 -0.90 19.51
C ALA A 100 -14.32 -1.41 20.45
N GLY A 101 -15.22 -0.54 20.89
CA GLY A 101 -16.45 -0.98 21.51
C GLY A 101 -17.12 -1.90 20.50
N ASN A 102 -16.96 -3.21 20.69
CA ASN A 102 -17.59 -4.32 19.98
C ASN A 102 -17.17 -4.59 18.52
N ILE A 103 -15.89 -4.85 18.25
CA ILE A 103 -15.52 -5.72 17.11
C ILE A 103 -14.68 -6.91 17.60
N GLU A 104 -15.10 -7.54 18.70
CA GLU A 104 -14.61 -8.88 19.04
C GLU A 104 -15.24 -9.92 18.12
N SER A 105 -14.45 -10.88 17.65
CA SER A 105 -14.95 -11.98 16.84
C SER A 105 -16.02 -12.74 17.62
N LYS A 106 -17.30 -12.59 17.27
CA LYS A 106 -18.31 -13.57 17.65
C LYS A 106 -18.08 -14.82 16.81
N ARG A 107 -17.08 -15.64 17.18
CA ARG A 107 -16.94 -16.99 16.63
C ARG A 107 -18.22 -17.74 16.97
N GLN A 108 -19.06 -17.99 15.96
CA GLN A 108 -20.28 -18.80 16.07
C GLN A 108 -19.88 -20.23 16.47
N LYS A 109 -19.84 -20.53 17.78
CA LYS A 109 -19.83 -21.90 18.29
C LYS A 109 -21.21 -22.49 18.03
N ASN A 110 -21.44 -23.10 16.87
CA ASN A 110 -22.54 -24.04 16.66
C ASN A 110 -22.25 -24.92 15.42
N ARG A 111 -21.57 -26.05 15.65
CA ARG A 111 -21.76 -27.26 14.84
C ARG A 111 -22.26 -28.35 15.77
N PRO A 112 -23.44 -28.95 15.54
CA PRO A 112 -23.91 -30.06 16.35
C PRO A 112 -22.96 -31.24 16.13
N ARG A 113 -22.54 -31.89 17.23
CA ARG A 113 -21.86 -33.19 17.17
C ARG A 113 -22.84 -34.19 16.55
N VAL A 114 -22.53 -34.66 15.36
CA VAL A 114 -23.11 -35.91 14.84
C VAL A 114 -22.62 -37.01 15.78
N ARG A 115 -23.52 -37.55 16.60
CA ARG A 115 -23.27 -38.78 17.34
C ARG A 115 -23.16 -39.92 16.31
N GLN A 116 -22.09 -40.69 16.41
CA GLN A 116 -22.00 -42.02 15.81
C GLN A 116 -23.07 -42.93 16.43
#